data_AF-A0A1G6SY61-F1
#
_entry.id   AF-A0A1G6SY61-F1
#
_cell.length_a   1.000
_cell.length_b   1.000
_cell.length_c   1.000
_cell.angle_alpha   90.00
_cell.angle_beta   90.00
_cell.angle_gamma   90.00
#
_symmetry.space_group_name_H-M   'P 1'
#
loop_
_entity.id
_entity.type
_entity.pdbx_description
1 polymer ?
#
loop_
_entity_poly.entity_id
_entity_poly.type
_entity_poly.pdbx_seq_one_letter_code
_entity_poly.pdbx_strand_id
1 'polypeptide(L)'
;MSPRRAEYEPEDLEDDPFFPPPVWSPPLGPSGPVLWSAHLPQHARLLLEDLEPWVEWLAGHYTLDHRIIPPCWAQHWELIEELSALHTAWQDAYAETSHGDAPLTWHERFAPARQRLTDWVARTGCRANEHRTPASVQLR
;
A
#
# COMPACT_ATOMS: atom_id res chain seq x y z
N MET A 1 -28.70 -13.48 -17.58
CA MET A 1 -27.60 -13.20 -18.54
C MET A 1 -26.41 -12.77 -17.72
N SER A 2 -25.45 -13.66 -17.45
CA SER A 2 -24.18 -13.23 -16.85
C SER A 2 -23.50 -12.27 -17.83
N PRO A 3 -22.97 -11.12 -17.38
CA PRO A 3 -22.09 -10.35 -18.23
C PRO A 3 -20.92 -11.26 -18.57
N ARG A 4 -20.64 -11.43 -19.87
CA ARG A 4 -19.39 -12.03 -20.33
C ARG A 4 -18.27 -11.25 -19.63
N ARG A 5 -17.37 -11.95 -18.92
CA ARG A 5 -16.05 -11.38 -18.59
C ARG A 5 -15.53 -10.85 -19.91
N ALA A 6 -15.41 -9.53 -20.05
CA ALA A 6 -14.91 -8.93 -21.27
C ALA A 6 -13.49 -9.47 -21.44
N GLU A 7 -13.33 -10.41 -22.38
CA GLU A 7 -12.02 -10.81 -22.86
C GLU A 7 -11.50 -9.57 -23.60
N TYR A 8 -10.63 -8.81 -22.96
CA TYR A 8 -9.97 -7.66 -23.59
C TYR A 8 -9.16 -8.19 -24.77
N GLU A 9 -9.43 -7.72 -25.99
CA GLU A 9 -8.61 -8.09 -27.13
C GLU A 9 -7.23 -7.42 -26.97
N PRO A 10 -6.12 -8.07 -27.38
CA PRO A 10 -4.78 -7.53 -27.18
C PRO A 10 -4.55 -6.17 -27.88
N GLU A 11 -5.41 -5.80 -28.83
CA GLU A 11 -5.44 -4.50 -29.50
C GLU A 11 -6.16 -3.39 -28.70
N ASP A 12 -6.94 -3.73 -27.68
CA ASP A 12 -7.55 -2.78 -26.73
C ASP A 12 -6.56 -2.35 -25.61
N LEU A 13 -5.36 -2.93 -25.58
CA LEU A 13 -4.28 -2.63 -24.63
C LEU A 13 -3.27 -1.62 -25.20
N GLU A 14 -3.71 -0.72 -26.09
CA GLU A 14 -2.88 0.43 -26.48
C GLU A 14 -2.44 1.22 -25.23
N ASP A 15 -1.22 1.77 -25.25
CA ASP A 15 -0.68 2.65 -24.19
C ASP A 15 -1.48 3.96 -24.15
N ASP A 16 -2.72 3.91 -23.66
CA ASP A 16 -3.53 5.09 -23.37
C ASP A 16 -2.90 5.78 -22.14
N PRO A 17 -2.37 7.00 -22.28
CA PRO A 17 -1.71 7.70 -21.18
C PRO A 17 -2.68 8.07 -20.04
N PHE A 18 -3.99 8.06 -20.31
CA PHE A 18 -5.04 8.31 -19.32
C PHE A 18 -5.56 7.00 -18.69
N PHE A 19 -5.64 5.90 -19.46
CA PHE A 19 -6.03 4.58 -18.99
C PHE A 19 -4.86 3.58 -19.11
N PRO A 20 -3.90 3.61 -18.19
CA PRO A 20 -2.79 2.67 -18.22
C PRO A 20 -3.29 1.23 -18.09
N PRO A 21 -2.51 0.24 -18.59
CA PRO A 21 -2.89 -1.16 -18.50
C PRO A 21 -3.15 -1.56 -17.03
N PRO A 22 -4.07 -2.51 -16.80
CA PRO A 22 -4.42 -2.94 -15.45
C PRO A 22 -3.20 -3.55 -14.75
N VAL A 23 -2.74 -2.88 -13.70
CA VAL A 23 -1.56 -3.31 -12.92
C VAL A 23 -1.94 -4.30 -11.81
N TRP A 24 -3.23 -4.39 -11.47
CA TRP A 24 -3.75 -5.18 -10.35
C TRP A 24 -4.99 -5.97 -10.75
N SER A 25 -5.07 -7.21 -10.28
CA SER A 25 -6.31 -7.99 -10.33
C SER A 25 -7.09 -7.80 -9.02
N PRO A 26 -8.42 -7.60 -9.07
CA PRO A 26 -9.21 -7.53 -7.86
C PRO A 26 -9.09 -8.85 -7.09
N PRO A 27 -8.90 -8.81 -5.76
CA PRO A 27 -8.85 -10.01 -4.97
C PRO A 27 -10.21 -10.71 -4.96
N LEU A 28 -10.19 -12.03 -4.90
CA LEU A 28 -11.40 -12.86 -4.88
C LEU A 28 -12.14 -12.80 -3.53
N GLY A 29 -11.49 -12.31 -2.48
CA GLY A 29 -12.04 -12.28 -1.13
C GLY A 29 -11.22 -11.40 -0.19
N PRO A 30 -11.65 -11.29 1.08
CA PRO A 30 -11.03 -10.37 2.03
C PRO A 30 -9.60 -10.80 2.38
N SER A 31 -8.72 -9.82 2.47
CA SER A 31 -7.36 -9.94 2.96
C SER A 31 -7.34 -9.90 4.48
N GLY A 32 -6.60 -10.82 5.11
CA GLY A 32 -6.41 -10.83 6.56
C GLY A 32 -5.48 -9.70 7.03
N PRO A 33 -5.59 -9.27 8.31
CA PRO A 33 -4.65 -8.31 8.88
C PRO A 33 -3.24 -8.92 8.98
N VAL A 34 -2.22 -8.08 8.79
CA VAL A 34 -0.81 -8.47 8.97
C VAL A 34 -0.38 -8.17 10.41
N LEU A 35 -0.12 -9.20 11.22
CA LEU A 35 0.44 -9.05 12.56
C LEU A 35 1.96 -9.17 12.50
N TRP A 36 2.64 -8.07 12.17
CA TRP A 36 4.09 -8.07 11.92
C TRP A 36 4.93 -8.65 13.05
N SER A 37 4.57 -8.37 14.30
CA SER A 37 5.27 -8.88 15.49
C SER A 37 5.18 -10.39 15.70
N ALA A 38 4.28 -11.07 14.99
CA ALA A 38 4.13 -12.53 15.03
C ALA A 38 5.00 -13.26 14.00
N HIS A 39 5.65 -12.54 13.07
CA HIS A 39 6.42 -13.14 11.99
C HIS A 39 7.92 -13.23 12.33
N LEU A 40 8.52 -14.36 11.95
CA LEU A 40 9.98 -14.47 11.90
C LEU A 40 10.57 -13.52 10.85
N PRO A 41 11.81 -13.03 11.01
CA PRO A 41 12.40 -12.04 10.11
C PRO A 41 12.36 -12.42 8.63
N GLN A 42 12.55 -13.69 8.29
CA GLN A 42 12.47 -14.17 6.91
C GLN A 42 11.05 -14.07 6.32
N HIS A 43 10.01 -14.32 7.11
CA HIS A 43 8.62 -14.17 6.65
C HIS A 43 8.24 -12.70 6.54
N ALA A 44 8.69 -11.87 7.48
CA ALA A 44 8.49 -10.43 7.40
C ALA A 44 9.10 -9.83 6.12
N ARG A 45 10.28 -10.31 5.67
CA ARG A 45 10.85 -9.86 4.40
C ARG A 45 9.97 -10.19 3.20
N LEU A 46 9.42 -11.41 3.12
CA LEU A 46 8.51 -11.78 2.05
C LEU A 46 7.26 -10.89 2.02
N LEU A 47 6.69 -10.61 3.20
CA LEU A 47 5.55 -9.69 3.31
C LEU A 47 5.89 -8.25 2.87
N LEU A 48 7.13 -7.79 3.11
CA LEU A 48 7.59 -6.49 2.62
C LEU A 48 7.78 -6.49 1.10
N GLU A 49 8.34 -7.55 0.53
CA GLU A 49 8.48 -7.72 -0.92
C GLU A 49 7.13 -7.72 -1.63
N ASP A 50 6.09 -8.32 -1.03
CA ASP A 50 4.72 -8.27 -1.55
C ASP A 50 4.07 -6.89 -1.39
N LEU A 51 4.46 -6.12 -0.36
CA LEU A 51 3.90 -4.79 -0.09
C LEU A 51 4.54 -3.69 -0.95
N GLU A 52 5.82 -3.81 -1.28
CA GLU A 52 6.62 -2.78 -1.95
C GLU A 52 6.03 -2.30 -3.29
N PRO A 53 5.63 -3.18 -4.23
CA PRO A 53 5.04 -2.75 -5.50
C PRO A 53 3.72 -1.96 -5.31
N TRP A 54 2.94 -2.31 -4.28
CA TRP A 54 1.73 -1.57 -3.96
C TRP A 54 2.03 -0.19 -3.37
N VAL A 55 3.06 -0.07 -2.53
CA VAL A 55 3.50 1.23 -1.98
C VAL A 55 4.04 2.13 -3.10
N GLU A 56 4.80 1.59 -4.04
CA GLU A 56 5.28 2.32 -5.22
C GLU A 56 4.11 2.79 -6.09
N TRP A 57 3.15 1.91 -6.37
CA TRP A 57 1.92 2.28 -7.08
C TRP A 57 1.15 3.36 -6.33
N LEU A 58 0.96 3.25 -5.01
CA LEU A 58 0.23 4.23 -4.21
C LEU A 58 0.91 5.60 -4.28
N ALA A 59 2.24 5.63 -4.13
CA ALA A 59 3.02 6.86 -4.19
C ALA A 59 2.93 7.52 -5.57
N GLY A 60 3.08 6.75 -6.66
CA GLY A 60 2.96 7.25 -8.02
C GLY A 60 1.54 7.72 -8.35
N HIS A 61 0.53 6.91 -8.01
CA HIS A 61 -0.87 7.15 -8.35
C HIS A 61 -1.46 8.37 -7.65
N TYR A 62 -1.09 8.60 -6.38
CA TYR A 62 -1.54 9.78 -5.62
C TYR A 62 -0.48 10.90 -5.58
N THR A 63 0.60 10.79 -6.35
CA THR A 63 1.70 11.77 -6.39
C THR A 63 2.22 12.12 -4.99
N LEU A 64 2.40 11.11 -4.14
CA LEU A 64 2.90 11.27 -2.77
C LEU A 64 4.42 11.48 -2.82
N ASP A 65 4.90 12.54 -2.18
CA ASP A 65 6.33 12.81 -2.12
C ASP A 65 7.02 12.10 -0.94
N HIS A 66 8.35 12.25 -0.90
CA HIS A 66 9.21 11.69 0.15
C HIS A 66 8.89 12.16 1.58
N ARG A 67 8.07 13.21 1.74
CA ARG A 67 7.63 13.69 3.06
C ARG A 67 6.48 12.84 3.61
N ILE A 68 5.77 12.12 2.73
CA ILE A 68 4.71 11.19 3.09
C ILE A 68 5.24 9.75 3.05
N ILE A 69 5.93 9.36 1.98
CA ILE A 69 6.51 8.03 1.81
C ILE A 69 7.99 8.17 1.39
N PRO A 70 8.95 8.13 2.33
CA PRO A 70 10.36 8.26 2.02
C PRO A 70 10.90 6.97 1.38
N PRO A 71 12.00 7.03 0.61
CA PRO A 71 12.63 5.83 0.05
C PRO A 71 13.02 4.77 1.10
N CYS A 72 13.28 5.19 2.34
CA CYS A 72 13.61 4.30 3.45
C CYS A 72 12.40 3.83 4.26
N TRP A 73 11.16 3.95 3.75
CA TRP A 73 9.93 3.60 4.50
C TRP A 73 9.98 2.18 5.10
N ALA A 74 10.52 1.21 4.38
CA ALA A 74 10.63 -0.19 4.81
C ALA A 74 11.64 -0.42 5.96
N GLN A 75 12.30 0.63 6.42
CA GLN A 75 13.19 0.62 7.60
C GLN A 75 12.52 1.25 8.84
N HIS A 76 11.26 1.67 8.74
CA HIS A 76 10.52 2.32 9.81
C HIS A 76 9.24 1.56 10.15
N TRP A 77 9.21 0.99 11.36
CA TRP A 77 8.13 0.11 11.81
C TRP A 77 6.74 0.76 11.71
N GLU A 78 6.64 2.02 12.12
CA GLU A 78 5.37 2.74 12.15
C GLU A 78 4.84 3.00 10.73
N LEU A 79 5.73 3.10 9.73
CA LEU A 79 5.34 3.21 8.32
C LEU A 79 4.92 1.84 7.77
N ILE A 80 5.66 0.78 8.11
CA ILE A 80 5.31 -0.60 7.73
C ILE A 80 3.89 -0.95 8.22
N GLU A 81 3.60 -0.69 9.50
CA GLU A 81 2.30 -0.99 10.11
C GLU A 81 1.15 -0.23 9.42
N GLU A 82 1.30 1.09 9.25
CA GLU A 82 0.26 1.93 8.64
C GLU A 82 0.05 1.60 7.15
N LEU A 83 1.13 1.41 6.38
CA LEU A 83 1.05 1.06 4.96
C LEU A 83 0.45 -0.33 4.74
N SER A 84 0.79 -1.29 5.59
CA SER A 84 0.21 -2.64 5.53
C SER A 84 -1.29 -2.60 5.80
N ALA A 85 -1.73 -1.84 6.82
CA ALA A 85 -3.14 -1.69 7.14
C ALA A 85 -3.92 -1.02 5.99
N LEU A 86 -3.33 0.00 5.36
CA LEU A 86 -3.91 0.65 4.17
C LEU A 86 -3.99 -0.31 2.98
N HIS A 87 -2.97 -1.15 2.78
CA HIS A 87 -2.96 -2.16 1.71
C HIS A 87 -4.04 -3.21 1.92
N THR A 88 -4.14 -3.81 3.12
CA THR A 88 -5.20 -4.77 3.45
C THR A 88 -6.59 -4.15 3.24
N ALA A 89 -6.80 -2.93 3.73
CA ALA A 89 -8.08 -2.23 3.54
C ALA A 89 -8.38 -1.89 2.07
N TRP A 90 -7.33 -1.63 1.27
CA TRP A 90 -7.47 -1.40 -0.17
C TRP A 90 -7.89 -2.69 -0.88
N GLN A 91 -7.20 -3.82 -0.60
CA GLN A 91 -7.55 -5.12 -1.16
C GLN A 91 -9.00 -5.48 -0.83
N ASP A 92 -9.42 -5.31 0.42
CA ASP A 92 -10.81 -5.53 0.83
C ASP A 92 -11.78 -4.61 0.07
N ALA A 93 -11.48 -3.31 -0.03
CA ALA A 93 -12.36 -2.36 -0.69
C ALA A 93 -12.61 -2.67 -2.18
N TYR A 94 -11.65 -3.30 -2.84
CA TYR A 94 -11.70 -3.64 -4.27
C TYR A 94 -11.94 -5.13 -4.54
N ALA A 95 -12.26 -5.94 -3.52
CA ALA A 95 -12.62 -7.34 -3.70
C ALA A 95 -13.96 -7.48 -4.47
N GLU A 96 -14.11 -8.55 -5.26
CA GLU A 96 -15.34 -8.80 -6.05
C GLU A 96 -16.60 -8.93 -5.17
N THR A 97 -16.42 -9.29 -3.90
CA THR A 97 -17.50 -9.48 -2.92
C THR A 97 -17.86 -8.20 -2.15
N SER A 98 -17.13 -7.11 -2.36
CA SER A 98 -17.30 -5.87 -1.60
C SER A 98 -18.45 -5.00 -2.10
N HIS A 99 -18.97 -4.17 -1.21
CA HIS A 99 -19.98 -3.17 -1.54
C HIS A 99 -19.37 -2.07 -2.43
N GLY A 100 -20.18 -1.53 -3.35
CA GLY A 100 -19.71 -0.52 -4.31
C GLY A 100 -19.24 0.80 -3.70
N ASP A 101 -19.56 1.08 -2.43
CA ASP A 101 -19.12 2.24 -1.66
C ASP A 101 -17.84 1.98 -0.83
N ALA A 102 -17.35 0.74 -0.78
CA ALA A 102 -16.14 0.40 -0.04
C ALA A 102 -14.89 1.17 -0.52
N PRO A 103 -14.68 1.39 -1.84
CA PRO A 103 -13.59 2.25 -2.32
C PRO A 103 -13.68 3.69 -1.82
N LEU A 104 -14.88 4.27 -1.72
CA LEU A 104 -15.07 5.61 -1.18
C LEU A 104 -14.68 5.65 0.31
N THR A 105 -15.14 4.66 1.08
CA THR A 105 -14.79 4.52 2.50
C THR A 105 -13.28 4.37 2.71
N TRP A 106 -12.59 3.66 1.81
CA TRP A 106 -11.12 3.57 1.85
C TRP A 106 -10.45 4.93 1.66
N HIS A 107 -10.91 5.75 0.70
CA HIS A 107 -10.36 7.09 0.47
C HIS A 107 -10.57 8.02 1.68
N GLU A 108 -11.73 7.94 2.32
CA GLU A 108 -12.02 8.69 3.56
C GLU A 108 -11.05 8.34 4.69
N ARG A 109 -10.62 7.07 4.78
CA ARG A 109 -9.62 6.61 5.76
C ARG A 109 -8.18 6.94 5.35
N PHE A 110 -7.90 6.94 4.05
CA PHE A 110 -6.60 7.29 3.50
C PHE A 110 -6.24 8.76 3.75
N ALA A 111 -7.22 9.68 3.68
CA ALA A 111 -6.99 11.11 3.93
C ALA A 111 -6.32 11.41 5.29
N PRO A 112 -6.85 10.98 6.45
CA PRO A 112 -6.16 11.15 7.73
C PRO A 112 -4.91 10.27 7.88
N ALA A 113 -4.81 9.15 7.17
CA ALA A 113 -3.60 8.31 7.18
C ALA A 113 -2.38 9.04 6.59
N ARG A 114 -2.57 9.82 5.52
CA ARG A 114 -1.49 10.65 4.95
C ARG A 114 -0.88 11.61 5.96
N GLN A 115 -1.69 12.19 6.86
CA GLN A 115 -1.17 13.05 7.92
C GLN A 115 -0.33 12.24 8.92
N ARG A 116 -0.80 11.05 9.33
CA ARG A 116 -0.02 10.15 10.20
C ARG A 116 1.32 9.77 9.55
N LEU A 117 1.31 9.33 8.30
CA LEU A 117 2.53 9.02 7.56
C LEU A 117 3.50 10.22 7.57
N THR A 118 3.00 11.41 7.26
CA THR A 118 3.80 12.66 7.28
C THR A 118 4.42 12.92 8.66
N ASP A 119 3.62 12.79 9.72
CA ASP A 119 4.07 13.01 11.09
C ASP A 119 5.13 11.97 11.50
N TRP A 120 5.04 10.73 11.00
CA TRP A 120 5.97 9.66 11.35
C TRP A 120 7.29 9.88 10.62
N VAL A 121 7.23 10.21 9.33
CA VAL A 121 8.39 10.60 8.51
C VAL A 121 9.15 11.75 9.16
N ALA A 122 8.44 12.78 9.64
CA ALA A 122 9.05 13.91 10.34
C ALA A 122 9.83 13.50 11.60
N ARG A 123 9.43 12.41 12.27
CA ARG A 123 10.10 11.88 13.47
C ARG A 123 11.30 10.98 13.14
N THR A 124 11.37 10.40 11.94
CA THR A 124 12.50 9.54 11.54
C THR A 124 13.84 10.29 11.53
N GLY A 125 13.81 11.59 11.22
CA GLY A 125 15.03 12.39 10.99
C GLY A 125 15.84 11.94 9.78
N CYS A 126 15.30 11.07 8.91
CA CYS A 126 15.94 10.63 7.68
C CYS A 126 15.88 11.73 6.62
N ARG A 127 16.91 11.78 5.76
CA ARG A 127 16.89 12.60 4.54
C ARG A 127 16.66 11.68 3.35
N ALA A 128 16.28 12.27 2.20
CA ALA A 128 15.96 11.51 0.99
C ALA A 128 17.01 10.44 0.61
N ASN A 129 18.30 10.71 0.87
CA ASN A 129 19.41 9.80 0.56
C ASN A 129 20.18 9.33 1.81
N GLU A 130 19.67 9.58 3.02
CA GLU A 130 20.40 9.29 4.27
C GLU A 130 19.44 8.72 5.31
N HIS A 131 19.55 7.41 5.56
CA HIS A 131 18.76 6.75 6.59
C HIS A 131 19.44 6.91 7.97
N ARG A 132 18.66 7.32 8.95
CA ARG A 132 19.04 7.29 10.37
C ARG A 132 18.36 6.10 11.02
N THR A 133 19.17 5.17 11.54
CA THR A 133 18.66 4.09 12.36
C THR A 133 18.04 4.65 13.64
N PRO A 134 16.75 4.40 13.92
CA PRO A 134 16.14 4.84 15.17
C PRO A 134 16.83 4.14 16.35
N ALA A 135 16.91 4.82 17.49
CA ALA A 135 17.42 4.21 18.71
C ALA A 135 16.55 3.00 19.06
N SER A 136 17.16 1.83 19.28
CA SER A 136 16.44 0.60 19.62
C SER A 136 15.56 0.85 20.86
N VAL A 137 14.25 0.74 20.70
CA VAL A 137 13.34 0.69 21.85
C VAL A 137 13.57 -0.65 22.53
N GLN A 138 14.26 -0.65 23.66
CA GLN A 138 14.33 -1.83 24.53
C GLN A 138 12.94 -2.05 25.12
N LEU A 139 12.20 -3.00 24.54
CA LEU A 139 10.97 -3.51 25.15
C LEU A 139 11.35 -4.21 26.46
N ARG A 140 10.76 -3.76 27.57
CA ARG A 140 10.90 -4.38 28.90
C ARG A 140 9.91 -5.52 29.08
#